data_AF-A0A924LLD8-F1
#
_entry.id   AF-A0A924LLD8-F1
#
_cell.length_a   1.000
_cell.length_b   1.000
_cell.length_c   1.000
_cell.angle_alpha   90.00
_cell.angle_beta   90.00
_cell.angle_gamma   90.00
#
_symmetry.space_group_name_H-M   'P 1'
#
loop_
_entity.id
_entity.type
_entity.pdbx_description
1 polymer ?
#
loop_
_entity_poly.entity_id
_entity_poly.type
_entity_poly.pdbx_seq_one_letter_code
_entity_poly.pdbx_strand_id
1 'polypeptide(L)'
;DLPPLMWHAELGQSLVDVWTGTHHRGVQLHDLRDAVTVWSTRYRQLAFLRQLEAPVTPVMEDELMRVIARQDGTPFPATLALAGRWARGRVRRPARVESTYCAEVVASTYQAMGLLAGDRPTNWYDPGSFWSGDELELVGDATLGTEVEVTVPAV
;
A
#
# COMPACT_ATOMS: atom_id res chain seq x y z
N ASP A 1 -8.77 -22.00 4.11
CA ASP A 1 -7.95 -20.81 4.34
C ASP A 1 -8.37 -19.70 3.41
N LEU A 2 -8.23 -18.45 3.85
CA LEU A 2 -8.44 -17.27 2.99
C LEU A 2 -7.31 -17.21 1.94
N PRO A 3 -7.59 -16.76 0.70
CA PRO A 3 -6.53 -16.50 -0.26
C PRO A 3 -5.65 -15.34 0.24
N PRO A 4 -4.43 -15.18 -0.31
CA PRO A 4 -3.65 -13.98 -0.08
C PRO A 4 -4.44 -12.74 -0.51
N LEU A 5 -4.52 -11.75 0.37
CA LEU A 5 -5.24 -10.50 0.13
C LEU A 5 -4.26 -9.34 -0.06
N MET A 6 -4.72 -8.30 -0.74
CA MET A 6 -3.95 -7.10 -1.02
C MET A 6 -4.72 -5.86 -0.56
N TRP A 7 -4.14 -5.16 0.41
CA TRP A 7 -4.63 -3.88 0.91
C TRP A 7 -3.96 -2.74 0.13
N HIS A 8 -4.73 -2.00 -0.67
CA HIS A 8 -4.18 -0.98 -1.58
C HIS A 8 -5.23 0.06 -1.98
N ALA A 9 -4.80 1.14 -2.64
CA ALA A 9 -5.72 2.12 -3.21
C ALA A 9 -5.89 1.90 -4.72
N GLU A 10 -7.14 1.73 -5.17
CA GLU A 10 -7.49 1.59 -6.59
C GLU A 10 -8.28 2.80 -7.10
N LEU A 11 -7.86 3.36 -8.24
CA LEU A 11 -8.61 4.42 -8.94
C LEU A 11 -9.84 3.89 -9.67
N GLY A 12 -9.79 2.62 -10.05
CA GLY A 12 -10.87 1.85 -10.64
C GLY A 12 -11.83 1.29 -9.60
N GLN A 13 -12.78 0.50 -10.10
CA GLN A 13 -13.76 -0.26 -9.33
C GLN A 13 -13.98 -1.63 -9.99
N SER A 14 -12.91 -2.20 -10.56
CA SER A 14 -13.00 -3.40 -11.41
C SER A 14 -13.06 -4.71 -10.63
N LEU A 15 -12.62 -4.69 -9.38
CA LEU A 15 -12.62 -5.86 -8.49
C LEU A 15 -13.60 -5.61 -7.34
N VAL A 16 -14.09 -6.72 -6.77
CA VAL A 16 -14.92 -6.69 -5.57
C VAL A 16 -14.00 -6.48 -4.38
N ASP A 17 -14.26 -5.45 -3.59
CA ASP A 17 -13.66 -5.31 -2.28
C ASP A 17 -14.16 -6.44 -1.37
N VAL A 18 -13.25 -7.28 -0.88
CA VAL A 18 -13.61 -8.46 -0.09
C VAL A 18 -14.04 -8.09 1.32
N TRP A 19 -13.77 -6.86 1.77
CA TRP A 19 -14.18 -6.35 3.07
C TRP A 19 -15.68 -6.00 3.10
N THR A 20 -16.17 -5.28 2.08
CA THR A 20 -17.57 -4.83 1.96
C THR A 20 -18.43 -5.74 1.08
N GLY A 21 -17.82 -6.52 0.20
CA GLY A 21 -18.50 -7.33 -0.81
C GLY A 21 -19.10 -6.51 -1.95
N THR A 22 -18.63 -5.27 -2.15
CA THR A 22 -19.16 -4.36 -3.18
C THR A 22 -18.07 -3.83 -4.10
N HIS A 23 -18.45 -3.20 -5.21
CA HIS A 23 -17.52 -2.48 -6.07
C HIS A 23 -17.54 -0.99 -5.68
N HIS A 24 -16.40 -0.45 -5.30
CA HIS A 24 -16.23 0.98 -5.06
C HIS A 24 -14.83 1.45 -5.45
N ARG A 25 -14.53 2.72 -5.19
CA ARG A 25 -13.21 3.32 -5.42
C ARG A 25 -12.54 3.60 -4.09
N GLY A 26 -11.25 3.95 -4.15
CA GLY A 26 -10.48 4.33 -2.97
C GLY A 26 -9.66 3.17 -2.44
N VAL A 27 -9.35 3.20 -1.15
CA VAL A 27 -8.63 2.13 -0.47
C VAL A 27 -9.52 0.91 -0.31
N GLN A 28 -9.02 -0.27 -0.67
CA GLN A 28 -9.79 -1.51 -0.82
C GLN A 28 -8.93 -2.72 -0.47
N LEU A 29 -9.59 -3.81 -0.09
CA LEU A 29 -8.99 -5.12 0.13
C LEU A 29 -9.40 -6.05 -1.01
N HIS A 30 -8.46 -6.45 -1.86
CA HIS A 30 -8.72 -7.36 -2.99
C HIS A 30 -8.06 -8.72 -2.80
N ASP A 31 -8.56 -9.73 -3.52
CA ASP A 31 -7.78 -10.95 -3.76
C ASP A 31 -6.49 -10.55 -4.50
N LEU A 32 -5.34 -10.97 -3.96
CA LEU A 32 -4.02 -10.60 -4.51
C LEU A 32 -3.84 -11.13 -5.93
N ARG A 33 -4.32 -12.36 -6.21
CA ARG A 33 -4.18 -12.96 -7.54
C ARG A 33 -4.96 -12.17 -8.56
N ASP A 34 -6.20 -11.81 -8.25
CA ASP A 34 -7.04 -11.05 -9.18
C ASP A 34 -6.44 -9.66 -9.46
N ALA A 35 -5.98 -8.98 -8.42
CA ALA A 35 -5.36 -7.67 -8.55
C ALA A 35 -4.07 -7.70 -9.40
N VAL A 36 -3.15 -8.62 -9.10
CA VAL A 36 -1.90 -8.76 -9.86
C VAL A 36 -2.17 -9.23 -11.30
N THR A 37 -3.20 -10.05 -11.53
CA THR A 37 -3.61 -10.47 -12.88
C THR A 37 -4.08 -9.28 -13.70
N VAL A 38 -4.90 -8.38 -13.12
CA VAL A 38 -5.33 -7.15 -13.80
C VAL A 38 -4.13 -6.26 -14.13
N TRP A 39 -3.19 -6.09 -13.20
CA TRP A 39 -1.96 -5.31 -13.44
C TRP A 39 -1.12 -5.87 -14.59
N SER A 40 -0.87 -7.18 -14.56
CA SER A 40 -0.04 -7.86 -15.56
C SER A 40 -0.69 -7.90 -16.94
N THR A 41 -1.99 -8.21 -17.02
CA THR A 41 -2.66 -8.44 -18.31
C THR A 41 -3.20 -7.15 -18.93
N ARG A 42 -3.97 -6.36 -18.16
CA ARG A 42 -4.64 -5.16 -18.66
C ARG A 42 -3.71 -3.97 -18.73
N TYR A 43 -2.93 -3.76 -17.67
CA TYR A 43 -2.04 -2.60 -17.57
C TYR A 43 -0.61 -2.88 -18.06
N ARG A 44 -0.28 -4.16 -18.31
CA ARG A 44 1.07 -4.60 -18.73
C ARG A 44 2.16 -4.12 -17.78
N GLN A 45 1.86 -4.13 -16.48
CA GLN A 45 2.77 -3.77 -15.41
C GLN A 45 3.42 -5.02 -14.83
N LEU A 46 4.68 -4.86 -14.41
CA LEU A 46 5.37 -5.86 -13.59
C LEU A 46 5.01 -5.65 -12.13
N ALA A 47 4.84 -6.73 -11.38
CA ALA A 47 4.58 -6.70 -9.95
C ALA A 47 5.78 -7.30 -9.20
N PHE A 48 6.18 -6.65 -8.12
CA PHE A 48 7.25 -7.09 -7.25
C PHE A 48 6.73 -7.14 -5.81
N LEU A 49 7.13 -8.19 -5.09
CA LEU A 49 6.85 -8.37 -3.67
C LEU A 49 8.15 -8.15 -2.88
N ARG A 50 8.04 -7.48 -1.73
CA ARG A 50 9.08 -7.52 -0.68
C ARG A 50 8.46 -8.14 0.56
N GLN A 51 9.03 -9.24 1.03
CA GLN A 51 8.55 -9.93 2.22
C GLN A 51 8.86 -9.10 3.46
N LEU A 52 7.86 -8.88 4.32
CA LEU A 52 8.11 -8.38 5.67
C LEU A 52 8.73 -9.51 6.51
N GLU A 53 9.92 -9.27 7.03
CA GLU A 53 10.64 -10.16 7.94
C GLU A 53 10.54 -9.59 9.36
N ALA A 54 9.50 -10.01 10.07
CA ALA A 54 9.26 -9.69 11.47
C ALA A 54 8.26 -10.71 12.06
N PRO A 55 8.31 -10.99 13.38
CA PRO A 55 7.21 -11.69 14.05
C PRO A 55 5.95 -10.82 14.00
N VAL A 56 4.96 -11.21 13.20
CA VAL A 56 3.65 -10.54 13.18
C VAL A 56 2.86 -10.99 14.40
N THR A 57 2.54 -10.05 15.28
CA THR A 57 1.83 -10.34 16.54
C THR A 57 0.32 -10.14 16.38
N PRO A 58 -0.52 -10.76 17.23
CA PRO A 58 -1.96 -10.53 17.21
C PRO A 58 -2.36 -9.06 17.38
N VAL A 59 -1.57 -8.26 18.12
CA VAL A 59 -1.81 -6.82 18.28
C VAL A 59 -1.61 -6.07 16.95
N MET A 60 -0.61 -6.47 16.16
CA MET A 60 -0.37 -5.91 14.83
C MET A 60 -1.50 -6.28 13.86
N GLU A 61 -1.96 -7.52 13.90
CA GLU A 61 -3.10 -7.97 13.09
C GLU A 61 -4.37 -7.20 13.46
N ASP A 62 -4.66 -7.06 14.75
CA ASP A 62 -5.76 -6.25 15.26
C ASP A 62 -5.71 -4.80 14.73
N GLU A 63 -4.53 -4.16 14.76
CA GLU A 63 -4.37 -2.81 14.24
C GLU A 63 -4.53 -2.72 12.73
N LEU A 64 -4.03 -3.71 11.97
CA LEU A 64 -4.28 -3.83 10.53
C LEU A 64 -5.79 -3.89 10.24
N MET A 65 -6.53 -4.73 10.98
CA MET A 65 -7.98 -4.84 10.81
C MET A 65 -8.71 -3.54 11.14
N ARG A 66 -8.28 -2.82 12.19
CA ARG A 66 -8.81 -1.49 12.53
C ARG A 66 -8.48 -0.45 11.46
N VAL A 67 -7.31 -0.52 10.84
CA VAL A 67 -6.94 0.37 9.73
C VAL A 67 -7.85 0.11 8.53
N ILE A 68 -8.00 -1.14 8.11
CA ILE A 68 -8.90 -1.53 7.01
C ILE A 68 -10.31 -1.00 7.28
N ALA A 69 -10.88 -1.30 8.46
CA ALA A 69 -12.21 -0.85 8.83
C ALA A 69 -12.40 0.69 8.79
N ARG A 70 -11.35 1.47 9.06
CA ARG A 70 -11.41 2.95 9.06
C ARG A 70 -11.17 3.57 7.69
N GLN A 71 -10.35 2.92 6.86
CA GLN A 71 -9.84 3.50 5.62
C GLN A 71 -10.49 2.94 4.37
N ASP A 72 -11.20 1.80 4.48
CA ASP A 72 -11.89 1.21 3.36
C ASP A 72 -12.87 2.22 2.71
N GLY A 73 -12.81 2.30 1.39
CA GLY A 73 -13.57 3.25 0.58
C GLY A 73 -13.14 4.71 0.69
N THR A 74 -12.11 5.04 1.49
CA THR A 74 -11.63 6.43 1.56
C THR A 74 -11.07 6.85 0.19
N PRO A 75 -11.53 7.99 -0.37
CA PRO A 75 -11.14 8.40 -1.71
C PRO A 75 -9.72 8.92 -1.72
N PHE A 76 -9.07 8.80 -2.88
CA PHE A 76 -7.82 9.51 -3.13
C PHE A 76 -8.01 11.00 -2.82
N PRO A 77 -7.10 11.64 -2.06
CA PRO A 77 -7.19 13.05 -1.78
C PRO A 77 -7.24 13.83 -3.09
N ALA A 78 -8.32 14.61 -3.29
CA ALA A 78 -8.43 15.46 -4.46
C ALA A 78 -7.19 16.35 -4.57
N THR A 79 -6.64 16.45 -5.78
CA THR A 79 -5.36 17.09 -6.14
C THR A 79 -5.17 18.48 -5.52
N LEU A 80 -6.26 19.18 -5.21
CA LEU A 80 -6.28 20.51 -4.58
C LEU A 80 -5.79 20.52 -3.11
N ALA A 81 -5.97 19.45 -2.33
CA ALA A 81 -5.47 19.38 -0.96
C ALA A 81 -3.95 19.05 -0.89
N LEU A 82 -3.35 18.62 -2.01
CA LEU A 82 -1.94 18.24 -2.10
C LEU A 82 -1.00 19.39 -2.46
N ALA A 83 -1.48 20.46 -3.11
CA ALA A 83 -0.67 21.65 -3.38
C ALA A 83 -0.12 22.30 -2.10
N GLY A 84 -0.90 22.29 -1.01
CA GLY A 84 -0.44 22.75 0.32
C GLY A 84 0.42 21.74 1.09
N ARG A 85 0.39 20.45 0.72
CA ARG A 85 1.18 19.38 1.37
C ARG A 85 2.57 19.23 0.77
N TRP A 86 2.72 19.42 -0.54
CA TRP A 86 4.02 19.39 -1.22
C TRP A 86 4.97 20.50 -0.74
N ALA A 87 4.43 21.62 -0.25
CA ALA A 87 5.21 22.71 0.33
C ALA A 87 5.95 22.34 1.64
N ARG A 88 5.64 21.20 2.27
CA ARG A 88 6.23 20.78 3.56
C ARG A 88 7.19 19.59 3.50
N GLY A 89 7.41 18.96 2.34
CA GLY A 89 8.13 17.69 2.28
C GLY A 89 8.88 17.44 0.97
N ARG A 90 10.00 18.15 0.78
CA ARG A 90 11.12 17.92 -0.16
C ARG A 90 10.88 17.64 -1.66
N VAL A 91 11.84 18.15 -2.41
CA VAL A 91 12.11 17.94 -3.84
C VAL A 91 12.85 16.60 -4.03
N ARG A 92 12.11 15.50 -4.17
CA ARG A 92 12.58 14.29 -4.87
C ARG A 92 11.53 13.94 -5.93
N ARG A 93 12.00 13.34 -7.04
CA ARG A 93 11.35 13.19 -8.37
C ARG A 93 9.81 13.22 -8.35
N PRO A 94 9.13 13.91 -9.29
CA PRO A 94 7.67 13.95 -9.34
C PRO A 94 7.12 12.55 -9.60
N ALA A 95 6.78 11.84 -8.54
CA ALA A 95 5.93 10.66 -8.59
C ALA A 95 4.50 11.12 -8.91
N ARG A 96 3.76 10.31 -9.67
CA ARG A 96 2.35 10.60 -9.96
C ARG A 96 1.56 10.59 -8.63
N VAL A 97 0.65 11.55 -8.45
CA VAL A 97 -0.11 11.75 -7.20
C VAL A 97 -0.77 10.48 -6.67
N GLU A 98 -1.23 9.64 -7.60
CA GLU A 98 -1.88 8.36 -7.33
C GLU A 98 -0.91 7.36 -6.68
N SER A 99 0.35 7.38 -7.09
CA SER A 99 1.39 6.53 -6.51
C SER A 99 1.80 6.98 -5.10
N THR A 100 1.78 8.29 -4.82
CA THR A 100 2.04 8.82 -3.47
C THR A 100 0.98 8.38 -2.46
N TYR A 101 -0.29 8.28 -2.87
CA TYR A 101 -1.35 7.83 -1.95
C TYR A 101 -1.26 6.34 -1.60
N CYS A 102 -0.84 5.47 -2.54
CA CYS A 102 -0.58 4.06 -2.21
C CYS A 102 0.50 3.92 -1.13
N ALA A 103 1.55 4.74 -1.19
CA ALA A 103 2.59 4.79 -0.17
C ALA A 103 2.06 5.30 1.18
N GLU A 104 1.17 6.29 1.18
CA GLU A 104 0.50 6.76 2.41
C GLU A 104 -0.33 5.66 3.09
N VAL A 105 -1.05 4.84 2.31
CA VAL A 105 -1.82 3.70 2.84
C VAL A 105 -0.90 2.70 3.52
N VAL A 106 0.19 2.28 2.86
CA VAL A 106 1.18 1.37 3.44
C VAL A 106 1.81 1.98 4.69
N ALA A 107 2.22 3.25 4.63
CA ALA A 107 2.83 3.94 5.76
C ALA A 107 1.89 4.02 6.96
N SER A 108 0.64 4.40 6.75
CA SER A 108 -0.36 4.48 7.82
C SER A 108 -0.65 3.12 8.45
N THR A 109 -0.65 2.07 7.64
CA THR A 109 -0.85 0.69 8.08
C THR A 109 0.34 0.23 8.93
N TYR A 110 1.57 0.42 8.44
CA TYR A 110 2.78 0.05 9.18
C TYR A 110 2.96 0.88 10.45
N GLN A 111 2.59 2.16 10.46
CA GLN A 111 2.61 2.98 11.68
C GLN A 111 1.61 2.47 12.72
N ALA A 112 0.40 2.11 12.31
CA ALA A 112 -0.60 1.53 13.23
C ALA A 112 -0.14 0.18 13.78
N MET A 113 0.52 -0.65 12.96
CA MET A 113 1.13 -1.91 13.39
C MET A 113 2.42 -1.71 14.22
N GLY A 114 2.93 -0.48 14.37
CA GLY A 114 4.19 -0.21 15.06
C GLY A 114 5.44 -0.68 14.31
N LEU A 115 5.33 -0.97 13.01
CA LEU A 115 6.44 -1.33 12.11
C LEU A 115 7.16 -0.10 11.56
N LEU A 116 6.48 1.04 11.47
CA LEU A 116 7.09 2.34 11.15
C LEU A 116 6.93 3.29 12.34
N ALA A 117 7.95 4.11 12.57
CA ALA A 117 7.87 5.18 13.56
C ALA A 117 6.77 6.20 13.18
N GLY A 118 6.06 6.69 14.20
CA GLY A 118 5.01 7.70 14.06
C GLY A 118 5.54 9.15 14.08
N ASP A 119 6.85 9.34 13.99
CA ASP A 119 7.51 10.66 14.04
C ASP A 119 7.40 11.44 12.71
N ARG A 120 7.20 10.72 11.60
CA ARG A 120 6.96 11.30 10.27
C ARG A 120 5.49 11.14 9.87
N PRO A 121 4.87 12.16 9.27
CA PRO A 121 3.52 12.02 8.75
C PRO A 121 3.51 11.06 7.55
N THR A 122 2.39 10.36 7.32
CA THR A 122 2.26 9.34 6.25
C THR A 122 2.54 9.88 4.86
N ASN A 123 2.19 11.15 4.59
CA ASN A 123 2.44 11.83 3.32
C ASN A 123 3.90 12.23 3.09
N TRP A 124 4.80 11.89 4.02
CA TRP A 124 6.24 11.96 3.83
C TRP A 124 6.75 10.80 2.96
N TYR A 125 6.05 9.66 2.99
CA TYR A 125 6.44 8.46 2.26
C TYR A 125 5.90 8.50 0.82
N ASP A 126 6.73 8.07 -0.12
CA ASP A 126 6.38 7.90 -1.52
C ASP A 126 6.69 6.46 -1.97
N PRO A 127 6.27 6.00 -3.17
CA PRO A 127 6.57 4.64 -3.63
C PRO A 127 8.05 4.28 -3.56
N GLY A 128 8.94 5.25 -3.80
CA GLY A 128 10.38 5.09 -3.70
C GLY A 128 10.84 4.74 -2.28
N SER A 129 10.15 5.21 -1.24
CA SER A 129 10.47 4.87 0.14
C SER A 129 10.35 3.37 0.43
N PHE A 130 9.48 2.64 -0.28
CA PHE A 130 9.29 1.20 -0.09
C PHE A 130 10.04 0.35 -1.11
N TRP A 131 10.73 0.98 -2.07
CA TRP A 131 11.56 0.33 -3.08
C TRP A 131 12.87 -0.19 -2.47
N SER A 132 13.42 -1.29 -2.99
CA SER A 132 14.66 -1.88 -2.46
C SER A 132 15.90 -1.00 -2.62
N GLY A 133 15.85 0.01 -3.49
CA GLY A 133 16.92 0.98 -3.67
C GLY A 133 16.89 2.18 -2.70
N ASP A 134 15.94 2.24 -1.78
CA ASP A 134 15.90 3.23 -0.69
C ASP A 134 16.10 2.55 0.68
N GLU A 135 16.50 3.35 1.66
CA GLU A 135 16.75 2.88 3.04
C GLU A 135 15.51 3.17 3.90
N LEU A 136 14.55 2.24 3.90
CA LEU A 136 13.42 2.28 4.82
C LEU A 136 13.80 1.63 6.15
N GLU A 137 13.94 2.43 7.19
CA GLU A 137 14.12 1.95 8.55
C GLU A 137 12.76 1.57 9.15
N LEU A 138 12.57 0.28 9.43
CA LEU A 138 11.45 -0.21 10.24
C LEU A 138 11.85 -0.24 11.73
N VAL A 139 10.85 -0.31 12.60
CA VAL A 139 11.05 -0.35 14.05
C VAL A 139 11.59 -1.70 14.50
N GLY A 140 12.60 -1.69 15.35
CA GLY A 140 13.22 -2.90 15.91
C GLY A 140 14.03 -3.66 14.87
N ASP A 141 13.91 -4.99 14.87
CA ASP A 141 14.62 -5.88 13.94
C ASP A 141 13.82 -6.19 12.67
N ALA A 142 12.68 -5.50 12.46
CA ALA A 142 11.84 -5.71 11.28
C ALA A 142 12.59 -5.26 10.02
N THR A 143 12.50 -6.03 8.94
CA THR A 143 13.08 -5.64 7.64
C THR A 143 12.15 -5.99 6.48
N LEU A 144 12.39 -5.35 5.33
CA LEU A 144 11.80 -5.77 4.06
C LEU A 144 12.85 -6.49 3.24
N GLY A 145 12.56 -7.74 2.88
CA GLY A 145 13.44 -8.57 2.06
C GLY A 145 13.68 -8.01 0.65
N THR A 146 14.39 -8.80 -0.15
CA THR A 146 14.67 -8.47 -1.55
C THR A 146 13.39 -8.36 -2.38
N GLU A 147 13.46 -7.69 -3.52
CA GLU A 147 12.39 -7.71 -4.51
C GLU A 147 12.28 -9.09 -5.18
N VAL A 148 11.10 -9.67 -5.10
CA VAL A 148 10.73 -10.92 -5.76
C VAL A 148 9.71 -10.59 -6.85
N GLU A 149 10.07 -10.83 -8.10
CA GLU A 149 9.13 -10.65 -9.21
C GLU A 149 7.95 -11.63 -9.08
N VAL A 150 6.74 -11.10 -9.15
CA VAL A 150 5.50 -11.89 -9.14
C VAL A 150 5.14 -12.19 -10.59
N THR A 151 5.25 -13.46 -10.96
CA THR A 151 4.88 -13.93 -12.30
C THR A 151 3.44 -14.40 -12.33
N VAL A 152 2.65 -13.88 -13.27
CA VAL A 152 1.30 -14.36 -13.56
C VAL A 152 1.40 -15.34 -14.74
N PRO A 153 0.93 -16.59 -14.60
CA PRO A 153 0.89 -17.52 -15.72
C PRO A 153 0.13 -16.92 -16.90
N ALA A 154 0.65 -17.14 -18.12
CA ALA A 154 -0.11 -16.80 -19.31
C ALA A 154 -1.44 -17.58 -19.31
N VAL A 155 -2.53 -16.86 -19.56
CA VAL A 155 -3.89 -17.42 -19.65
C VAL A 155 -4.06 -18.15 -20.98
#